data_AF-A0A5B8RZK6-F1
#
_entry.id   AF-A0A5B8RZK6-F1
#
_cell.length_a   1.000
_cell.length_b   1.000
_cell.length_c   1.000
_cell.angle_alpha   90.00
_cell.angle_beta   90.00
_cell.angle_gamma   90.00
#
_symmetry.space_group_name_H-M   'P 1'
#
loop_
_entity.id
_entity.type
_entity.pdbx_description
1 polymer ?
#
loop_
_entity_poly.entity_id
_entity_poly.type
_entity_poly.pdbx_seq_one_letter_code
_entity_poly.pdbx_strand_id
1 'polypeptide(L)'
;MSLSLRKRTVHFYEIHLRSYTKAAIESPSCAPFADLLKCFTGLAAGSKLPQTIRKSQQLHTVLADWGYDKTSNCYQLLISKANAALSDVALRDLGTAKVRKAGKTKAEGIEISAHALVRPNADGKTAAMLLTMQAGVAAKDIEILLRRLSKEAARNRRNRALFYFDDPSGAKNSEGKPLQYQVNYGFTAFAHQGQTLADALHTGEFEGMELIAQERSRFDTGGNLQVVERSLSVQAAIPKAVTGAGLRDAVRYFKSRPDGAEYTKLRLHYKTVAGKKTSATLDINNLDAAFTLRDHIEFDTDVESQQEALSPVILAGMRPLLQSVPS
;
A
#
# COMPACT_ATOMS: atom_id res chain seq x y z
N MET A 1 -19.10 -5.96 -2.00
CA MET A 1 -18.90 -5.01 -0.89
C MET A 1 -19.64 -3.74 -1.25
N SER A 2 -20.60 -3.28 -0.43
CA SER A 2 -21.11 -1.92 -0.58
C SER A 2 -20.01 -0.96 -0.09
N LEU A 3 -19.59 -0.04 -0.95
CA LEU A 3 -18.71 1.04 -0.52
C LEU A 3 -19.61 2.03 0.23
N SER A 4 -19.40 2.18 1.54
CA SER A 4 -20.10 3.23 2.29
C SER A 4 -19.67 4.57 1.71
N LEU A 5 -20.56 5.27 1.01
CA LEU A 5 -20.24 6.58 0.41
C LEU A 5 -19.95 7.63 1.48
N ARG A 6 -20.44 7.41 2.70
CA ARG A 6 -20.27 8.31 3.86
C ARG A 6 -19.12 7.95 4.80
N LYS A 7 -18.34 6.92 4.48
CA LYS A 7 -17.24 6.46 5.34
C LYS A 7 -16.04 6.04 4.52
N ARG A 8 -14.82 6.37 4.96
CA ARG A 8 -13.58 5.76 4.45
C ARG A 8 -12.78 5.21 5.61
N THR A 9 -12.19 4.05 5.41
CA THR A 9 -11.15 3.52 6.28
C THR A 9 -9.82 4.13 5.85
N VAL A 10 -8.96 4.52 6.79
CA VAL A 10 -7.65 5.12 6.56
C VAL A 10 -6.61 4.27 7.26
N HIS A 11 -5.58 3.83 6.55
CA HIS A 11 -4.48 3.02 7.10
C HIS A 11 -3.24 3.87 7.34
N PHE A 12 -2.52 3.54 8.40
CA PHE A 12 -1.35 4.28 8.87
C PHE A 12 -0.07 3.49 8.57
N TYR A 13 0.89 4.12 7.91
CA TYR A 13 2.19 3.55 7.61
C TYR A 13 3.32 4.52 7.95
N GLU A 14 4.52 3.98 8.13
CA GLU A 14 5.77 4.72 8.16
C GLU A 14 6.64 4.29 6.98
N ILE A 15 7.03 5.23 6.13
CA ILE A 15 7.92 4.97 5.00
C ILE A 15 9.35 5.21 5.43
N HIS A 16 10.21 4.21 5.26
CA HIS A 16 11.64 4.31 5.52
C HIS A 16 12.40 4.54 4.21
N LEU A 17 13.25 5.56 4.22
CA LEU A 17 14.22 5.87 3.18
C LEU A 17 15.52 5.12 3.43
N ARG A 18 16.06 4.51 2.38
CA ARG A 18 17.35 3.83 2.40
C ARG A 18 18.20 4.28 1.22
N SER A 19 19.45 4.65 1.46
CA SER A 19 20.45 4.91 0.42
C SER A 19 21.20 3.62 0.06
N TYR A 20 21.54 3.46 -1.22
CA TYR A 20 22.46 2.41 -1.68
C TYR A 20 23.26 2.89 -2.88
N THR A 21 24.45 2.36 -3.06
CA THR A 21 25.35 2.70 -4.18
C THR A 21 25.95 1.44 -4.79
N LYS A 22 26.46 1.56 -6.02
CA LYS A 22 27.27 0.52 -6.66
C LYS A 22 28.74 0.58 -6.24
N ALA A 23 29.17 1.72 -5.68
CA ALA A 23 30.51 1.85 -5.12
C ALA A 23 30.67 0.94 -3.88
N ALA A 24 31.90 0.58 -3.55
CA ALA A 24 32.21 -0.22 -2.36
C ALA A 24 32.16 0.65 -1.08
N ILE A 25 30.97 1.18 -0.76
CA ILE A 25 30.71 2.03 0.40
C ILE A 25 29.64 1.36 1.25
N GLU A 26 29.99 0.98 2.48
CA GLU A 26 29.10 0.26 3.40
C GLU A 26 27.91 1.10 3.86
N SER A 27 28.12 2.40 4.10
CA SER A 27 27.09 3.34 4.58
C SER A 27 27.00 4.57 3.68
N PRO A 28 26.31 4.47 2.52
CA PRO A 28 26.19 5.57 1.57
C PRO A 28 25.44 6.76 2.17
N SER A 29 25.90 7.98 1.87
CA SER A 29 25.21 9.22 2.22
C SER A 29 23.75 9.19 1.76
N CYS A 30 22.88 9.87 2.51
CA CYS A 30 21.45 9.89 2.25
C CYS A 30 20.94 11.32 2.27
N ALA A 31 20.29 11.75 1.18
CA ALA A 31 19.54 13.00 1.19
C ALA A 31 18.36 12.92 2.17
N PRO A 32 17.96 14.04 2.80
CA PRO A 32 16.75 14.09 3.60
C PRO A 32 15.51 13.72 2.78
N PHE A 33 14.59 12.95 3.38
CA PHE A 33 13.34 12.55 2.74
C PHE A 33 12.56 13.79 2.26
N ALA A 34 12.49 14.83 3.08
CA ALA A 34 11.82 16.09 2.74
C ALA A 34 12.36 16.72 1.43
N ASP A 35 13.67 16.68 1.21
CA ASP A 35 14.29 17.23 -0.01
C ASP A 35 13.96 16.40 -1.25
N LEU A 36 13.91 15.07 -1.09
CA LEU A 36 13.45 14.17 -2.15
C LEU A 36 12.00 14.44 -2.52
N LEU A 37 11.09 14.57 -1.54
CA LEU A 37 9.68 14.88 -1.81
C LEU A 37 9.50 16.25 -2.47
N LYS A 38 10.26 17.27 -2.03
CA LYS A 38 10.26 18.59 -2.64
C LYS A 38 10.68 18.54 -4.11
N CYS A 39 11.71 17.76 -4.41
CA CYS A 39 12.14 17.49 -5.77
C CYS A 39 11.04 16.79 -6.60
N PHE A 40 10.36 15.81 -5.99
CA PHE A 40 9.30 15.06 -6.66
C PHE A 40 8.08 15.92 -7.00
N THR A 41 7.74 16.93 -6.21
CA THR A 41 6.68 17.89 -6.57
C THR A 41 6.94 18.55 -7.92
N GLY A 42 8.18 18.94 -8.21
CA GLY A 42 8.53 19.53 -9.51
C GLY A 42 8.38 18.55 -10.68
N LEU A 43 8.61 17.25 -10.44
CA LEU A 43 8.39 16.20 -11.43
C LEU A 43 6.90 15.90 -11.61
N ALA A 44 6.16 15.75 -10.51
CA ALA A 44 4.73 15.46 -10.51
C ALA A 44 3.91 16.61 -11.12
N ALA A 45 4.30 17.87 -10.87
CA ALA A 45 3.64 19.04 -11.44
C ALA A 45 4.13 19.39 -12.86
N GLY A 46 5.39 19.10 -13.18
CA GLY A 46 6.00 19.41 -14.49
C GLY A 46 5.79 18.34 -15.57
N SER A 47 5.39 17.14 -15.19
CA SER A 47 5.05 16.05 -16.12
C SER A 47 3.53 15.86 -16.16
N LYS A 48 2.99 15.62 -17.35
CA LYS A 48 1.56 15.50 -17.61
C LYS A 48 1.00 14.30 -16.83
N LEU A 49 0.43 14.56 -15.65
CA LEU A 49 -0.43 13.61 -14.96
C LEU A 49 -1.54 13.15 -15.94
N PRO A 50 -1.97 11.88 -15.88
CA PRO A 50 -1.59 10.85 -14.91
C PRO A 50 -0.23 10.20 -15.19
N GLN A 51 0.58 9.96 -14.14
CA GLN A 51 1.83 9.20 -14.27
C GLN A 51 1.62 7.71 -13.99
N THR A 52 2.17 6.85 -14.83
CA THR A 52 2.06 5.39 -14.63
C THR A 52 2.92 4.90 -13.45
N ILE A 53 2.29 4.20 -12.50
CA ILE A 53 2.95 3.49 -11.39
C ILE A 53 3.15 2.02 -11.77
N ARG A 54 2.09 1.37 -12.27
CA ARG A 54 2.09 -0.03 -12.68
C ARG A 54 1.20 -0.20 -13.90
N LYS A 55 1.62 -1.01 -14.87
CA LYS A 55 0.81 -1.32 -16.06
C LYS A 55 0.99 -2.78 -16.44
N SER A 56 -0.12 -3.44 -16.76
CA SER A 56 -0.22 -4.78 -17.36
C SER A 56 -1.42 -4.79 -18.30
N GLN A 57 -1.68 -5.92 -18.98
CA GLN A 57 -2.84 -6.04 -19.86
C GLN A 57 -4.18 -5.83 -19.14
N GLN A 58 -4.26 -6.16 -17.85
CA GLN A 58 -5.52 -6.10 -17.08
C GLN A 58 -5.54 -5.00 -16.02
N LEU A 59 -4.42 -4.31 -15.80
CA LEU A 59 -4.27 -3.40 -14.67
C LEU A 59 -3.48 -2.16 -15.06
N HIS A 60 -3.98 -0.99 -14.71
CA HIS A 60 -3.25 0.27 -14.81
C HIS A 60 -3.41 1.06 -13.52
N THR A 61 -2.31 1.25 -12.79
CA THR A 61 -2.24 2.10 -11.60
C THR A 61 -1.48 3.37 -11.95
N VAL A 62 -2.03 4.52 -11.61
CA VAL A 62 -1.46 5.83 -11.91
C VAL A 62 -1.48 6.75 -10.68
N LEU A 63 -0.52 7.67 -10.64
CA LEU A 63 -0.66 8.91 -9.88
C LEU A 63 -1.51 9.86 -10.73
N ALA A 64 -2.74 10.11 -10.30
CA ALA A 64 -3.72 10.93 -11.03
C ALA A 64 -3.62 12.41 -10.67
N ASP A 65 -3.33 12.72 -9.39
CA ASP A 65 -3.21 14.09 -8.89
C ASP A 65 -2.19 14.19 -7.75
N TRP A 66 -1.58 15.36 -7.58
CA TRP A 66 -0.55 15.64 -6.58
C TRP A 66 -0.68 17.06 -6.03
N GLY A 67 -0.58 17.20 -4.71
CA GLY A 67 -0.58 18.48 -4.01
C GLY A 67 0.47 18.55 -2.91
N TYR A 68 0.84 19.76 -2.52
CA TYR A 68 1.64 20.00 -1.31
C TYR A 68 0.93 21.04 -0.44
N ASP A 69 0.61 20.64 0.79
CA ASP A 69 0.01 21.50 1.79
C ASP A 69 1.10 21.98 2.75
N LYS A 70 1.46 23.26 2.59
CA LYS A 70 2.48 23.93 3.40
C LYS A 70 2.09 23.99 4.88
N THR A 71 0.81 24.11 5.20
CA THR A 71 0.33 24.32 6.58
C THR A 71 0.55 23.07 7.42
N SER A 72 0.32 21.90 6.83
CA SER A 72 0.50 20.59 7.49
C SER A 72 1.82 19.92 7.12
N ASN A 73 2.68 20.58 6.33
CA ASN A 73 3.92 20.04 5.77
C ASN A 73 3.72 18.65 5.15
N CYS A 74 2.62 18.45 4.42
CA CYS A 74 2.27 17.14 3.87
C CYS A 74 2.07 17.18 2.36
N TYR A 75 2.47 16.08 1.72
CA TYR A 75 2.25 15.82 0.31
C TYR A 75 0.98 14.99 0.16
N GLN A 76 0.15 15.37 -0.79
CA GLN A 76 -1.18 14.80 -1.04
C GLN A 76 -1.13 14.12 -2.39
N LEU A 77 -1.52 12.85 -2.45
CA LEU A 77 -1.47 12.05 -3.67
C LEU A 77 -2.84 11.44 -3.93
N LEU A 78 -3.28 11.50 -5.18
CA LEU A 78 -4.40 10.71 -5.67
C LEU A 78 -3.85 9.57 -6.52
N ILE A 79 -4.12 8.34 -6.11
CA ILE A 79 -3.76 7.14 -6.84
C ILE A 79 -5.03 6.52 -7.43
N SER A 80 -5.07 6.37 -8.75
CA SER A 80 -6.16 5.67 -9.44
C SER A 80 -5.68 4.31 -9.91
N LYS A 81 -6.55 3.30 -9.77
CA LYS A 81 -6.29 1.92 -10.21
C LYS A 81 -7.46 1.43 -11.06
N ALA A 82 -7.21 1.21 -12.34
CA ALA A 82 -8.15 0.60 -13.27
C ALA A 82 -7.87 -0.90 -13.41
N ASN A 83 -8.91 -1.72 -13.30
CA ASN A 83 -8.83 -3.17 -13.48
C ASN A 83 -9.80 -3.67 -14.57
N ALA A 84 -9.27 -4.15 -15.68
CA ALA A 84 -10.02 -4.66 -16.82
C ALA A 84 -10.57 -6.08 -16.60
N ALA A 85 -10.05 -6.84 -15.64
CA ALA A 85 -10.57 -8.16 -15.28
C ALA A 85 -11.89 -8.10 -14.49
N LEU A 86 -12.25 -6.92 -13.95
CA LEU A 86 -13.54 -6.73 -13.31
C LEU A 86 -14.66 -6.76 -14.35
N SER A 87 -15.74 -7.47 -14.00
CA SER A 87 -16.94 -7.56 -14.83
C SER A 87 -17.55 -6.18 -15.06
N ASP A 88 -18.15 -5.99 -16.23
CA ASP A 88 -18.87 -4.77 -16.54
C ASP A 88 -20.02 -4.53 -15.55
N VAL A 89 -20.13 -3.28 -15.10
CA VAL A 89 -21.09 -2.85 -14.09
C VAL A 89 -22.50 -3.05 -14.65
N ALA A 90 -23.33 -3.76 -13.90
CA ALA A 90 -24.75 -3.85 -14.17
C ALA A 90 -25.47 -2.76 -13.39
N LEU A 91 -26.24 -1.96 -14.10
CA LEU A 91 -27.08 -0.91 -13.55
C LEU A 91 -28.53 -1.38 -13.62
N ARG A 92 -29.24 -1.29 -12.50
CA ARG A 92 -30.68 -1.56 -12.43
C ARG A 92 -31.40 -0.24 -12.29
N ASP A 93 -32.28 0.04 -13.23
CA ASP A 93 -33.21 1.16 -13.11
C ASP A 93 -34.20 0.87 -11.98
N LEU A 94 -34.30 1.76 -11.01
CA LEU A 94 -35.10 1.53 -9.80
C LEU A 94 -36.61 1.71 -10.04
N GLY A 95 -37.01 2.48 -11.07
CA GLY A 95 -38.41 2.69 -11.40
C GLY A 95 -39.01 1.59 -12.27
N THR A 96 -38.20 1.04 -13.19
CA THR A 96 -38.64 0.05 -14.19
C THR A 96 -38.12 -1.36 -13.91
N ALA A 97 -37.24 -1.53 -12.92
CA ALA A 97 -36.53 -2.76 -12.58
C ALA A 97 -35.67 -3.36 -13.71
N LYS A 98 -35.52 -2.67 -14.85
CA LYS A 98 -34.74 -3.13 -16.00
C LYS A 98 -33.25 -3.05 -15.70
N VAL A 99 -32.52 -4.10 -16.09
CA VAL A 99 -31.06 -4.16 -15.96
C VAL A 99 -30.42 -3.80 -17.30
N ARG A 100 -29.41 -2.93 -17.27
CA ARG A 100 -28.50 -2.68 -18.38
C ARG A 100 -27.05 -2.84 -17.95
N LYS A 101 -26.18 -3.10 -18.91
CA LYS A 101 -24.72 -3.02 -18.73
C LYS A 101 -24.23 -1.60 -18.98
N ALA A 102 -23.13 -1.21 -18.34
CA ALA A 102 -22.53 0.11 -18.54
C ALA A 102 -21.86 0.21 -19.91
N GLY A 103 -21.39 -0.91 -20.48
CA GLY A 103 -20.81 -0.97 -21.83
C GLY A 103 -19.28 -0.97 -21.85
N LYS A 104 -18.62 -1.43 -20.78
CA LYS A 104 -17.15 -1.49 -20.68
C LYS A 104 -16.53 -2.30 -21.84
N THR A 105 -15.60 -1.70 -22.56
CA THR A 105 -14.81 -2.36 -23.62
C THR A 105 -13.71 -3.26 -23.04
N LYS A 106 -13.05 -4.03 -23.90
CA LYS A 106 -11.90 -4.89 -23.50
C LYS A 106 -10.68 -4.09 -23.04
N ALA A 107 -10.55 -2.84 -23.48
CA ALA A 107 -9.42 -1.97 -23.14
C ALA A 107 -9.68 -1.13 -21.87
N GLU A 108 -10.93 -1.02 -21.43
CA GLU A 108 -11.31 -0.26 -20.25
C GLU A 108 -11.24 -1.11 -18.99
N GLY A 109 -10.81 -0.49 -17.90
CA GLY A 109 -10.87 -1.05 -16.56
C GLY A 109 -11.91 -0.34 -15.71
N ILE A 110 -12.47 -1.04 -14.71
CA ILE A 110 -13.22 -0.34 -13.66
C ILE A 110 -12.19 0.36 -12.78
N GLU A 111 -12.27 1.69 -12.77
CA GLU A 111 -11.41 2.54 -11.96
C GLU A 111 -11.97 2.74 -10.56
N ILE A 112 -11.05 2.88 -9.63
CA ILE A 112 -11.26 3.15 -8.21
C ILE A 112 -10.04 3.96 -7.73
N SER A 113 -10.27 4.92 -6.84
CA SER A 113 -9.23 5.87 -6.41
C SER A 113 -8.94 5.78 -4.90
N ALA A 114 -7.72 6.15 -4.53
CA ALA A 114 -7.25 6.24 -3.14
C ALA A 114 -6.44 7.53 -2.92
N HIS A 115 -6.59 8.13 -1.74
CA HIS A 115 -5.84 9.30 -1.31
C HIS A 115 -4.72 8.85 -0.38
N ALA A 116 -3.52 9.41 -0.57
CA ALA A 116 -2.44 9.28 0.37
C ALA A 116 -1.98 10.65 0.88
N LEU A 117 -1.73 10.74 2.19
CA LEU A 117 -0.97 11.83 2.79
C LEU A 117 0.41 11.32 3.15
N VAL A 118 1.47 12.04 2.79
CA VAL A 118 2.86 11.71 3.16
C VAL A 118 3.48 12.93 3.83
N ARG A 119 3.91 12.79 5.08
CA ARG A 119 4.59 13.85 5.84
C ARG A 119 5.99 13.36 6.22
N PRO A 120 7.07 14.03 5.80
CA PRO A 120 8.41 13.68 6.24
C PRO A 120 8.54 13.89 7.76
N ASN A 121 9.19 12.96 8.43
CA ASN A 121 9.48 13.03 9.86
C ASN A 121 10.77 13.82 10.11
N ALA A 122 10.97 14.26 11.35
CA ALA A 122 12.09 15.11 11.77
C ALA A 122 13.46 14.41 11.65
N ASP A 123 13.49 13.07 11.66
CA ASP A 123 14.72 12.27 11.52
C ASP A 123 15.36 12.35 10.11
N GLY A 124 14.65 12.95 9.14
CA GLY A 124 15.07 13.09 7.75
C GLY A 124 15.13 11.77 6.97
N LYS A 125 14.77 10.63 7.57
CA LYS A 125 14.88 9.28 6.98
C LYS A 125 13.53 8.55 6.92
N THR A 126 12.55 8.99 7.69
CA THR A 126 11.22 8.40 7.69
C THR A 126 10.15 9.41 7.28
N ALA A 127 8.96 8.91 6.94
CA ALA A 127 7.79 9.73 6.67
C ALA A 127 6.53 8.99 7.14
N ALA A 128 5.67 9.66 7.89
CA ALA A 128 4.32 9.18 8.16
C ALA A 128 3.49 9.18 6.88
N MET A 129 2.74 8.12 6.64
CA MET A 129 1.85 7.97 5.50
C MET A 129 0.46 7.50 5.94
N LEU A 130 -0.57 8.25 5.56
CA LEU A 130 -1.95 7.79 5.61
C LEU A 130 -2.41 7.38 4.21
N LEU A 131 -3.19 6.31 4.10
CA LEU A 131 -3.74 5.83 2.84
C LEU A 131 -5.21 5.44 2.99
N THR A 132 -6.10 6.02 2.19
CA THR A 132 -7.51 5.59 2.20
C THR A 132 -7.64 4.19 1.60
N MET A 133 -8.38 3.34 2.31
CA MET A 133 -8.73 1.99 1.90
C MET A 133 -9.97 2.04 1.04
N GLN A 134 -9.76 2.45 -0.20
CA GLN A 134 -10.57 2.10 -1.35
C GLN A 134 -9.61 1.76 -2.49
N ALA A 135 -10.11 1.12 -3.53
CA ALA A 135 -9.33 0.84 -4.74
C ALA A 135 -8.35 -0.34 -4.77
N GLY A 136 -8.09 -1.03 -3.66
CA GLY A 136 -7.05 -2.06 -3.64
C GLY A 136 -5.67 -1.52 -4.05
N VAL A 137 -5.44 -0.23 -3.80
CA VAL A 137 -4.14 0.43 -3.86
C VAL A 137 -3.39 0.05 -2.58
N ALA A 138 -2.19 -0.50 -2.73
CA ALA A 138 -1.38 -0.92 -1.60
C ALA A 138 -0.30 0.13 -1.30
N ALA A 139 0.21 0.16 -0.06
CA ALA A 139 1.41 0.93 0.28
C ALA A 139 2.59 0.62 -0.67
N LYS A 140 2.63 -0.60 -1.21
CA LYS A 140 3.61 -1.00 -2.23
C LYS A 140 3.55 -0.19 -3.52
N ASP A 141 2.37 0.28 -3.92
CA ASP A 141 2.22 1.12 -5.11
C ASP A 141 2.85 2.51 -4.86
N ILE A 142 2.77 3.03 -3.63
CA ILE A 142 3.46 4.27 -3.22
C ILE A 142 4.98 4.07 -3.20
N GLU A 143 5.49 2.94 -2.68
CA GLU A 143 6.93 2.65 -2.75
C GLU A 143 7.46 2.62 -4.20
N ILE A 144 6.68 2.02 -5.11
CA ILE A 144 7.03 1.94 -6.54
C ILE A 144 7.03 3.34 -7.16
N LEU A 145 6.02 4.15 -6.85
CA LEU A 145 5.93 5.54 -7.29
C LEU A 145 7.16 6.35 -6.83
N LEU A 146 7.45 6.37 -5.53
CA LEU A 146 8.58 7.13 -4.97
C LEU A 146 9.92 6.67 -5.57
N ARG A 147 10.10 5.37 -5.78
CA ARG A 147 11.30 4.83 -6.45
C ARG A 147 11.41 5.29 -7.90
N ARG A 148 10.29 5.37 -8.64
CA ARG A 148 10.27 5.88 -10.02
C ARG A 148 10.62 7.36 -10.06
N LEU A 149 9.96 8.17 -9.22
CA LEU A 149 10.22 9.60 -9.09
C LEU A 149 11.68 9.87 -8.69
N SER A 150 12.24 9.06 -7.80
CA SER A 150 13.66 9.13 -7.43
C SER A 150 14.60 8.88 -8.61
N LYS A 151 14.33 7.84 -9.41
CA LYS A 151 15.12 7.54 -10.62
C LYS A 151 15.03 8.63 -11.67
N GLU A 152 13.85 9.25 -11.82
CA GLU A 152 13.65 10.36 -12.73
C GLU A 152 14.35 11.64 -12.24
N ALA A 153 14.21 11.94 -10.94
CA ALA A 153 14.89 13.05 -10.29
C ALA A 153 16.42 12.97 -10.45
N ALA A 154 17.00 11.77 -10.32
CA ALA A 154 18.42 11.52 -10.48
C ALA A 154 18.97 11.86 -11.89
N ARG A 155 18.11 11.85 -12.91
CA ARG A 155 18.49 12.20 -14.30
C ARG A 155 18.53 13.71 -14.53
N ASN A 156 17.86 14.49 -13.68
CA ASN A 156 17.83 15.94 -13.80
C ASN A 156 19.05 16.56 -13.11
N ARG A 157 19.89 17.24 -13.89
CA ARG A 157 21.13 17.87 -13.41
C ARG A 157 20.90 18.86 -12.26
N ARG A 158 19.73 19.51 -12.18
CA ARG A 158 19.38 20.43 -11.08
C ARG A 158 19.32 19.73 -9.72
N ASN A 159 19.08 18.43 -9.70
CA ASN A 159 18.98 17.65 -8.48
C ASN A 159 20.28 16.94 -8.11
N ARG A 160 21.39 17.19 -8.83
CA ARG A 160 22.65 16.45 -8.67
C ARG A 160 23.11 16.35 -7.21
N ALA A 161 22.97 17.42 -6.43
CA ALA A 161 23.37 17.46 -5.02
C ALA A 161 22.64 16.45 -4.12
N LEU A 162 21.46 15.96 -4.53
CA LEU A 162 20.71 14.95 -3.78
C LEU A 162 21.14 13.52 -4.11
N PHE A 163 21.92 13.31 -5.18
CA PHE A 163 22.25 11.97 -5.71
C PHE A 163 23.76 11.73 -5.87
N TYR A 164 24.59 12.76 -5.72
CA TYR A 164 26.04 12.65 -5.81
C TYR A 164 26.67 13.24 -4.56
N PHE A 165 27.48 12.43 -3.90
CA PHE A 165 28.16 12.78 -2.66
C PHE A 165 29.66 12.52 -2.82
N ASP A 166 30.46 13.26 -2.06
CA ASP A 166 31.91 13.07 -2.04
C ASP A 166 32.25 11.73 -1.38
N ASP A 167 33.24 11.04 -1.95
CA ASP A 167 33.72 9.76 -1.46
C ASP A 167 34.26 9.90 -0.02
N PRO A 168 33.83 9.05 0.92
CA PRO A 168 34.23 9.16 2.33
C PRO A 168 35.74 8.98 2.56
N SER A 169 36.47 8.38 1.62
CA SER A 169 37.94 8.28 1.68
C SER A 169 38.66 9.64 1.48
N GLY A 170 37.96 10.66 1.00
CA GLY A 170 38.55 11.95 0.63
C GLY A 170 39.40 11.89 -0.65
N ALA A 171 39.32 10.79 -1.42
CA ALA A 171 40.01 10.65 -2.68
C ALA A 171 39.67 11.80 -3.65
N LYS A 172 40.65 12.20 -4.46
CA LYS A 172 40.50 13.26 -5.47
C LYS A 172 40.70 12.69 -6.87
N ASN A 173 40.01 13.25 -7.85
CA ASN A 173 40.22 12.94 -9.25
C ASN A 173 41.52 13.61 -9.77
N SER A 174 41.87 13.35 -11.03
CA SER A 174 43.05 13.91 -11.70
C SER A 174 43.06 15.44 -11.80
N GLU A 175 41.91 16.10 -11.60
CA GLU A 175 41.77 17.56 -11.57
C GLU A 175 41.86 18.15 -10.14
N GLY A 176 42.14 17.33 -9.12
CA GLY A 176 42.20 17.75 -7.72
C GLY A 176 40.85 17.99 -7.05
N LYS A 177 39.73 17.63 -7.69
CA LYS A 177 38.37 17.71 -7.11
C LYS A 177 38.04 16.42 -6.36
N PRO A 178 37.20 16.46 -5.31
CA PRO A 178 36.73 15.25 -4.63
C PRO A 178 36.13 14.25 -5.63
N LEU A 179 36.53 12.99 -5.49
CA LEU A 179 35.86 11.88 -6.17
C LEU A 179 34.43 11.81 -5.63
N GLN A 180 33.45 11.65 -6.52
CA GLN A 180 32.05 11.55 -6.13
C GLN A 180 31.46 10.21 -6.53
N TYR A 181 30.54 9.70 -5.72
CA TYR A 181 29.76 8.51 -6.02
C TYR A 181 28.28 8.85 -6.12
N GLN A 182 27.56 8.05 -6.91
CA GLN A 182 26.12 8.19 -7.07
C GLN A 182 25.38 7.34 -6.04
N VAL A 183 24.35 7.90 -5.43
CA VAL A 183 23.41 7.23 -4.53
C VAL A 183 22.08 6.99 -5.23
N ASN A 184 21.47 5.84 -4.95
CA ASN A 184 20.10 5.51 -5.29
C ASN A 184 19.28 5.35 -4.02
N TYR A 185 17.97 5.58 -4.12
CA TYR A 185 17.07 5.52 -2.97
C TYR A 185 16.08 4.36 -3.07
N GLY A 186 15.92 3.66 -1.96
CA GLY A 186 14.88 2.67 -1.70
C GLY A 186 13.87 3.24 -0.71
N PHE A 187 12.60 2.88 -0.92
CA PHE A 187 11.49 3.25 -0.04
C PHE A 187 10.80 1.99 0.41
N THR A 188 10.42 1.92 1.68
CA THR A 188 9.67 0.78 2.23
C THR A 188 8.67 1.26 3.24
N ALA A 189 7.40 0.94 3.03
CA ALA A 189 6.33 1.27 3.93
C ALA A 189 6.17 0.13 4.95
N PHE A 190 6.24 0.50 6.22
CA PHE A 190 5.91 -0.36 7.35
C PHE A 190 4.55 0.08 7.87
N ALA A 191 3.60 -0.84 7.93
CA ALA A 191 2.34 -0.58 8.60
C ALA A 191 2.61 -0.21 10.06
N HIS A 192 2.04 0.89 10.55
CA HIS A 192 1.88 1.05 11.99
C HIS A 192 1.02 -0.11 12.44
N GLN A 193 1.48 -0.87 13.43
CA GLN A 193 0.76 -2.07 13.84
C GLN A 193 -0.61 -1.66 14.38
N GLY A 194 -1.65 -2.21 13.75
CA GLY A 194 -3.02 -2.01 14.15
C GLY A 194 -3.29 -2.80 15.40
N GLN A 195 -3.57 -2.05 16.46
CA GLN A 195 -3.89 -2.54 17.80
C GLN A 195 -4.86 -3.72 17.78
N THR A 196 -5.84 -3.83 16.88
CA THR A 196 -6.90 -4.84 17.08
C THR A 196 -6.47 -6.30 16.93
N LEU A 197 -5.77 -6.71 15.86
CA LEU A 197 -5.38 -8.12 15.68
C LEU A 197 -4.00 -8.41 16.27
N ALA A 198 -3.09 -7.44 16.21
CA ALA A 198 -1.79 -7.55 16.87
C ALA A 198 -1.95 -7.57 18.40
N ASP A 199 -2.78 -6.69 18.99
CA ASP A 199 -3.05 -6.75 20.43
C ASP A 199 -3.92 -7.95 20.79
N ALA A 200 -4.87 -8.38 19.94
CA ALA A 200 -5.61 -9.60 20.22
C ALA A 200 -4.72 -10.86 20.21
N LEU A 201 -3.66 -10.88 19.40
CA LEU A 201 -2.65 -11.94 19.44
C LEU A 201 -1.62 -11.73 20.57
N HIS A 202 -1.36 -10.49 20.98
CA HIS A 202 -0.45 -10.17 22.08
C HIS A 202 -1.06 -10.44 23.46
N THR A 203 -2.34 -10.10 23.62
CA THR A 203 -3.12 -10.21 24.87
C THR A 203 -3.97 -11.48 24.92
N GLY A 204 -4.24 -12.08 23.76
CA GLY A 204 -4.95 -13.35 23.61
C GLY A 204 -4.02 -14.52 23.31
N GLU A 205 -4.61 -15.65 22.91
CA GLU A 205 -3.87 -16.87 22.60
C GLU A 205 -4.16 -17.29 21.16
N PHE A 206 -3.12 -17.39 20.32
CA PHE A 206 -3.22 -17.97 18.99
C PHE A 206 -3.69 -19.43 19.09
N GLU A 207 -4.65 -19.85 18.27
CA GLU A 207 -5.10 -21.25 18.22
C GLU A 207 -4.68 -21.96 16.93
N GLY A 208 -4.58 -21.23 15.83
CA GLY A 208 -4.24 -21.80 14.54
C GLY A 208 -4.52 -20.85 13.39
N MET A 209 -4.14 -21.25 12.19
CA MET A 209 -4.50 -20.54 10.98
C MET A 209 -4.83 -21.48 9.83
N GLU A 210 -5.66 -21.04 8.90
CA GLU A 210 -5.96 -21.75 7.66
C GLU A 210 -5.57 -20.87 6.48
N LEU A 211 -4.74 -21.41 5.58
CA LEU A 211 -4.51 -20.80 4.28
C LEU A 211 -5.57 -21.36 3.32
N ILE A 212 -6.31 -20.49 2.64
CA ILE A 212 -7.45 -20.88 1.82
C ILE A 212 -7.19 -20.54 0.35
N ALA A 213 -7.26 -21.56 -0.52
CA ALA A 213 -7.27 -21.45 -1.97
C ALA A 213 -8.73 -21.57 -2.45
N GLN A 214 -9.15 -20.65 -3.32
CA GLN A 214 -10.46 -20.73 -3.95
C GLN A 214 -10.37 -21.70 -5.12
N GLU A 215 -11.24 -22.71 -5.15
CA GLU A 215 -11.31 -23.70 -6.21
C GLU A 215 -12.75 -23.80 -6.68
N ARG A 216 -12.96 -24.12 -7.96
CA ARG A 216 -14.26 -24.54 -8.46
C ARG A 216 -14.06 -25.81 -9.25
N SER A 217 -14.19 -26.94 -8.58
CA SER A 217 -14.08 -28.26 -9.20
C SER A 217 -15.25 -29.14 -8.81
N ARG A 218 -15.49 -30.16 -9.64
CA ARG A 218 -16.59 -31.11 -9.41
C ARG A 218 -16.22 -31.99 -8.22
N PHE A 219 -17.09 -32.08 -7.22
CA PHE A 219 -16.88 -32.94 -6.05
C PHE A 219 -17.43 -34.34 -6.29
N ASP A 220 -18.59 -34.45 -6.94
CA ASP A 220 -19.28 -35.72 -7.18
C ASP A 220 -19.38 -36.05 -8.68
N THR A 221 -19.50 -37.33 -8.99
CA THR A 221 -19.71 -37.81 -10.37
C THR A 221 -21.05 -37.34 -10.96
N GLY A 222 -22.05 -37.05 -10.10
CA GLY A 222 -23.35 -36.51 -10.46
C GLY A 222 -23.32 -35.03 -10.87
N GLY A 223 -22.39 -34.23 -10.35
CA GLY A 223 -22.27 -32.79 -10.62
C GLY A 223 -23.18 -31.90 -9.77
N ASN A 224 -23.80 -32.46 -8.74
CA ASN A 224 -24.63 -31.73 -7.79
C ASN A 224 -23.80 -31.05 -6.69
N LEU A 225 -22.57 -31.50 -6.46
CA LEU A 225 -21.67 -30.98 -5.45
C LEU A 225 -20.40 -30.40 -6.10
N GLN A 226 -19.96 -29.25 -5.59
CA GLN A 226 -18.77 -28.56 -6.07
C GLN A 226 -17.84 -28.27 -4.89
N VAL A 227 -16.54 -28.47 -5.13
CA VAL A 227 -15.51 -27.92 -4.25
C VAL A 227 -15.46 -26.43 -4.51
N VAL A 228 -15.64 -25.62 -3.46
CA VAL A 228 -15.60 -24.14 -3.53
C VAL A 228 -14.31 -23.56 -2.93
N GLU A 229 -13.61 -24.33 -2.10
CA GLU A 229 -12.33 -23.97 -1.52
C GLU A 229 -11.55 -25.19 -1.02
N ARG A 230 -10.22 -25.07 -0.97
CA ARG A 230 -9.31 -25.94 -0.21
C ARG A 230 -8.63 -25.12 0.89
N SER A 231 -8.49 -25.71 2.06
CA SER A 231 -7.78 -25.09 3.19
C SER A 231 -6.59 -25.95 3.64
N LEU A 232 -5.49 -25.27 3.96
CA LEU A 232 -4.32 -25.83 4.64
C LEU A 232 -4.29 -25.30 6.07
N SER A 233 -4.54 -26.18 7.03
CA SER A 233 -4.48 -25.83 8.46
C SER A 233 -3.04 -25.84 8.96
N VAL A 234 -2.66 -24.79 9.67
CA VAL A 234 -1.35 -24.60 10.29
C VAL A 234 -1.54 -24.35 11.77
N GLN A 235 -0.82 -25.12 12.58
CA GLN A 235 -0.82 -25.00 14.04
C GLN A 235 0.55 -24.58 14.53
N ALA A 236 0.58 -23.83 15.63
CA ALA A 236 1.82 -23.47 16.29
C ALA A 236 2.16 -24.52 17.33
N ALA A 237 3.41 -24.99 17.35
CA ALA A 237 3.92 -25.86 18.41
C ALA A 237 3.92 -25.16 19.78
N ILE A 238 4.15 -23.83 19.78
CA ILE A 238 4.12 -22.99 20.98
C ILE A 238 3.20 -21.80 20.69
N PRO A 239 1.87 -21.92 20.92
CA PRO A 239 0.91 -20.90 20.48
C PRO A 239 1.14 -19.52 21.12
N LYS A 240 1.60 -19.47 22.37
CA LYS A 240 1.91 -18.23 23.09
C LYS A 240 3.11 -17.46 22.54
N ALA A 241 3.95 -18.08 21.72
CA ALA A 241 5.11 -17.45 21.09
C ALA A 241 4.78 -16.82 19.72
N VAL A 242 3.54 -17.00 19.23
CA VAL A 242 3.13 -16.53 17.92
C VAL A 242 2.78 -15.04 17.98
N THR A 243 3.53 -14.23 17.23
CA THR A 243 3.25 -12.80 17.07
C THR A 243 2.62 -12.51 15.71
N GLY A 244 1.91 -11.39 15.59
CA GLY A 244 1.37 -10.93 14.30
C GLY A 244 2.47 -10.76 13.23
N ALA A 245 3.66 -10.28 13.62
CA ALA A 245 4.81 -10.16 12.73
C ALA A 245 5.31 -11.55 12.26
N GLY A 246 5.46 -12.50 13.19
CA GLY A 246 5.87 -13.86 12.86
C GLY A 246 4.89 -14.57 11.92
N LEU A 247 3.58 -14.41 12.13
CA LEU A 247 2.55 -14.92 11.23
C LEU A 247 2.68 -14.34 9.83
N ARG A 248 2.84 -13.01 9.73
CA ARG A 248 3.01 -12.34 8.45
C ARG A 248 4.22 -12.89 7.70
N ASP A 249 5.35 -13.00 8.37
CA ASP A 249 6.59 -13.43 7.73
C ASP A 249 6.53 -14.91 7.32
N ALA A 250 5.90 -15.76 8.14
CA ALA A 250 5.64 -17.16 7.79
C ALA A 250 4.73 -17.31 6.57
N VAL A 251 3.63 -16.55 6.50
CA VAL A 251 2.71 -16.57 5.36
C VAL A 251 3.40 -16.04 4.10
N ARG A 252 4.19 -14.97 4.22
CA ARG A 252 4.95 -14.41 3.09
C ARG A 252 6.01 -15.40 2.57
N TYR A 253 6.70 -16.09 3.47
CA TYR A 253 7.64 -17.16 3.12
C TYR A 253 6.92 -18.33 2.42
N PHE A 254 5.78 -18.78 2.94
CA PHE A 254 5.02 -19.84 2.28
C PHE A 254 4.55 -19.44 0.88
N LYS A 255 4.05 -18.20 0.72
CA LYS A 255 3.63 -17.64 -0.58
C LYS A 255 4.74 -17.56 -1.63
N SER A 256 6.00 -17.49 -1.22
CA SER A 256 7.13 -17.44 -2.17
C SER A 256 7.48 -18.81 -2.75
N ARG A 257 6.96 -19.90 -2.15
CA ARG A 257 7.14 -21.26 -2.64
C ARG A 257 6.07 -21.63 -3.68
N PRO A 258 6.34 -22.58 -4.59
CA PRO A 258 5.38 -22.99 -5.63
C PRO A 258 4.03 -23.48 -5.07
N ASP A 259 4.07 -24.20 -3.95
CA ASP A 259 2.90 -24.72 -3.22
C ASP A 259 2.06 -23.62 -2.54
N GLY A 260 2.61 -22.42 -2.33
CA GLY A 260 1.88 -21.31 -1.74
C GLY A 260 1.14 -20.41 -2.75
N ALA A 261 1.45 -20.52 -4.04
CA ALA A 261 1.00 -19.55 -5.04
C ALA A 261 -0.54 -19.45 -5.16
N GLU A 262 -1.26 -20.56 -5.00
CA GLU A 262 -2.72 -20.67 -5.17
C GLU A 262 -3.55 -20.12 -3.98
N TYR A 263 -2.95 -19.99 -2.80
CA TYR A 263 -3.65 -19.54 -1.61
C TYR A 263 -3.85 -18.02 -1.62
N THR A 264 -5.09 -17.56 -1.38
CA THR A 264 -5.47 -16.15 -1.48
C THR A 264 -6.00 -15.56 -0.18
N LYS A 265 -6.52 -16.39 0.74
CA LYS A 265 -7.04 -15.92 2.03
C LYS A 265 -6.36 -16.63 3.20
N LEU A 266 -6.26 -15.93 4.33
CA LEU A 266 -5.78 -16.45 5.61
C LEU A 266 -6.91 -16.34 6.63
N ARG A 267 -7.35 -17.43 7.23
CA ARG A 267 -8.24 -17.42 8.40
C ARG A 267 -7.41 -17.65 9.65
N LEU A 268 -7.38 -16.69 10.56
CA LEU A 268 -6.70 -16.78 11.85
C LEU A 268 -7.72 -17.17 12.92
N HIS A 269 -7.37 -18.12 13.77
CA HIS A 269 -8.14 -18.54 14.94
C HIS A 269 -7.38 -18.12 16.20
N TYR A 270 -8.05 -17.43 17.12
CA TYR A 270 -7.45 -16.95 18.36
C TYR A 270 -8.49 -16.82 19.47
N LYS A 271 -8.04 -16.86 20.72
CA LYS A 271 -8.86 -16.51 21.89
C LYS A 271 -8.67 -15.05 22.25
N THR A 272 -9.75 -14.36 22.58
CA THR A 272 -9.67 -13.02 23.19
C THR A 272 -9.17 -13.10 24.63
N VAL A 273 -8.84 -11.97 25.25
CA VAL A 273 -8.46 -11.87 26.67
C VAL A 273 -9.52 -12.47 27.61
N ALA A 274 -10.80 -12.40 27.21
CA ALA A 274 -11.92 -13.00 27.92
C ALA A 274 -12.08 -14.52 27.68
N GLY A 275 -11.12 -15.16 27.00
CA GLY A 275 -11.12 -16.59 26.68
C GLY A 275 -12.06 -17.00 25.54
N LYS A 276 -12.74 -16.06 24.89
CA LYS A 276 -13.67 -16.36 23.79
C LYS A 276 -12.92 -16.69 22.51
N LYS A 277 -13.19 -17.85 21.93
CA LYS A 277 -12.69 -18.23 20.61
C LYS A 277 -13.31 -17.35 19.52
N THR A 278 -12.48 -16.83 18.65
CA THR A 278 -12.89 -16.02 17.50
C THR A 278 -12.00 -16.30 16.29
N SER A 279 -12.39 -15.79 15.13
CA SER A 279 -11.56 -15.88 13.93
C SER A 279 -11.64 -14.62 13.07
N ALA A 280 -10.60 -14.39 12.28
CA ALA A 280 -10.52 -13.31 11.30
C ALA A 280 -10.06 -13.87 9.95
N THR A 281 -10.81 -13.60 8.87
CA THR A 281 -10.39 -13.96 7.51
C THR A 281 -9.82 -12.74 6.79
N LEU A 282 -8.59 -12.88 6.29
CA LEU A 282 -7.76 -11.82 5.72
C LEU A 282 -7.39 -12.19 4.26
N ASP A 283 -7.15 -11.20 3.41
CA ASP A 283 -6.55 -11.42 2.09
C ASP A 283 -5.04 -11.52 2.25
N ILE A 284 -4.43 -12.63 1.79
CA ILE A 284 -2.98 -12.85 1.92
C ILE A 284 -2.20 -11.82 1.10
N ASN A 285 -2.70 -11.41 -0.07
CA ASN A 285 -2.03 -10.43 -0.91
C ASN A 285 -2.11 -9.01 -0.34
N ASN A 286 -2.95 -8.81 0.67
CA ASN A 286 -3.08 -7.55 1.40
C ASN A 286 -2.95 -7.77 2.92
N LEU A 287 -2.15 -8.78 3.34
CA LEU A 287 -2.05 -9.17 4.74
C LEU A 287 -1.54 -8.01 5.62
N ASP A 288 -0.63 -7.21 5.07
CA ASP A 288 -0.12 -6.01 5.75
C ASP A 288 -1.26 -5.08 6.17
N ALA A 289 -2.27 -4.87 5.32
CA ALA A 289 -3.43 -4.03 5.62
C ALA A 289 -4.27 -4.55 6.80
N ALA A 290 -4.36 -5.87 6.98
CA ALA A 290 -5.12 -6.47 8.07
C ALA A 290 -4.50 -6.25 9.46
N PHE A 291 -3.18 -6.06 9.51
CA PHE A 291 -2.42 -5.76 10.72
C PHE A 291 -2.03 -4.28 10.81
N THR A 292 -2.61 -3.42 9.96
CA THR A 292 -2.30 -1.99 9.96
C THR A 292 -3.27 -1.24 10.88
N LEU A 293 -2.75 -0.27 11.62
CA LEU A 293 -3.55 0.70 12.37
C LEU A 293 -4.45 1.40 11.38
N ARG A 294 -5.74 1.44 11.72
CA ARG A 294 -6.74 2.03 10.87
C ARG A 294 -7.70 2.86 11.68
N ASP A 295 -8.14 3.94 11.07
CA ASP A 295 -9.21 4.77 11.58
C ASP A 295 -10.25 4.99 10.47
N HIS A 296 -11.32 5.70 10.79
CA HIS A 296 -12.35 6.04 9.84
C HIS A 296 -12.58 7.53 9.78
N ILE A 297 -12.83 8.01 8.58
CA ILE A 297 -13.40 9.33 8.34
C ILE A 297 -14.86 9.14 7.95
N GLU A 298 -15.73 9.93 8.57
CA GLU A 298 -17.16 9.97 8.28
C GLU A 298 -17.50 11.28 7.59
N PHE A 299 -18.46 11.23 6.68
CA PHE A 299 -18.87 12.37 5.87
C PHE A 299 -20.36 12.63 6.05
N ASP A 300 -20.71 13.91 6.10
CA ASP A 300 -22.11 14.34 6.18
C ASP A 300 -22.86 14.08 4.86
N THR A 301 -22.13 14.01 3.75
CA THR A 301 -22.65 13.77 2.40
C THR A 301 -22.01 12.55 1.77
N ASP A 302 -22.65 12.02 0.72
CA ASP A 302 -22.11 10.92 -0.06
C ASP A 302 -20.89 11.40 -0.84
N VAL A 303 -19.75 10.74 -0.63
CA VAL A 303 -18.51 10.98 -1.37
C VAL A 303 -18.28 9.81 -2.31
N GLU A 304 -18.00 10.10 -3.58
CA GLU A 304 -17.78 9.09 -4.60
C GLU A 304 -16.49 8.29 -4.34
N SER A 305 -16.48 7.04 -4.78
CA SER A 305 -15.30 6.15 -4.67
C SER A 305 -14.29 6.31 -5.81
N GLN A 306 -14.73 6.95 -6.90
CA GLN A 306 -13.95 7.33 -8.06
C GLN A 306 -13.72 8.83 -7.98
N GLN A 307 -12.50 9.26 -8.26
CA GLN A 307 -12.07 10.65 -8.07
C GLN A 307 -11.13 11.01 -9.21
N GLU A 308 -11.41 12.12 -9.89
CA GLU A 308 -10.55 12.64 -10.95
C GLU A 308 -9.43 13.52 -10.40
N ALA A 309 -9.65 14.12 -9.22
CA ALA A 309 -8.72 15.02 -8.54
C ALA A 309 -8.72 14.78 -7.02
N LEU A 310 -7.73 15.35 -6.33
CA LEU A 310 -7.65 15.36 -4.88
C LEU A 310 -8.97 15.91 -4.29
N SER A 311 -9.62 15.13 -3.42
CA SER A 311 -10.91 15.49 -2.85
C SER A 311 -10.70 16.32 -1.59
N PRO A 312 -11.12 17.59 -1.55
CA PRO A 312 -10.93 18.43 -0.37
C PRO A 312 -11.60 17.85 0.88
N VAL A 313 -12.76 17.19 0.72
CA VAL A 313 -13.53 16.56 1.81
C VAL A 313 -12.76 15.39 2.42
N ILE A 314 -12.23 14.49 1.59
CA ILE A 314 -11.44 13.35 2.07
C ILE A 314 -10.16 13.84 2.75
N LEU A 315 -9.45 14.79 2.14
CA LEU A 315 -8.21 15.34 2.69
C LEU A 315 -8.46 16.06 4.03
N ALA A 316 -9.56 16.80 4.16
CA ALA A 316 -9.94 17.45 5.41
C ALA A 316 -10.15 16.43 6.53
N GLY A 317 -10.79 15.29 6.24
CA GLY A 317 -10.95 14.19 7.20
C GLY A 317 -9.63 13.49 7.57
N MET A 318 -8.70 13.36 6.62
CA MET A 318 -7.42 12.69 6.87
C MET A 318 -6.41 13.56 7.65
N ARG A 319 -6.46 14.89 7.54
CA ARG A 319 -5.49 15.80 8.18
C ARG A 319 -5.42 15.64 9.71
N PRO A 320 -6.54 15.62 10.47
CA PRO A 320 -6.50 15.38 11.91
C PRO A 320 -5.87 14.03 12.28
N LEU A 321 -6.14 12.99 11.48
CA LEU A 321 -5.55 11.66 11.68
C LEU A 321 -4.02 11.68 11.48
N LEU A 322 -3.49 12.55 10.62
CA LEU A 322 -2.06 12.66 10.40
C LEU A 322 -1.37 13.37 11.59
N GLN A 323 -2.07 14.28 12.25
CA GLN A 323 -1.57 14.99 13.43
C GLN A 323 -1.45 14.09 14.66
N SER A 324 -2.21 12.98 14.73
CA SER A 324 -2.08 12.00 15.83
C SER A 324 -0.86 11.09 15.68
N VAL A 325 -0.20 11.09 14.52
CA VAL A 325 1.06 10.37 14.29
C VAL A 325 2.24 11.25 14.70
N PRO A 326 3.21 10.76 15.49
CA PRO A 326 4.43 11.49 15.80
C PRO A 326 5.17 11.94 14.54
N SER A 327 5.71 13.16 14.57
CA SER A 327 6.55 13.75 13.51
C SER A 327 8.02 13.53 13.78
#